data_AF-A0A524CEF5-F1
#
_entry.id   AF-A0A524CEF5-F1
#
_cell.length_a   1.000
_cell.length_b   1.000
_cell.length_c   1.000
_cell.angle_alpha   90.00
_cell.angle_beta   90.00
_cell.angle_gamma   90.00
#
_symmetry.space_group_name_H-M   'P 1'
#
loop_
_entity.id
_entity.type
_entity.pdbx_description
1 polymer ?
#
loop_
_entity_poly.entity_id
_entity_poly.type
_entity_poly.pdbx_seq_one_letter_code
_entity_poly.pdbx_strand_id
1 'polypeptide(L)'
;MPRAIILIRWDDKLGTSLVGAYPEKFKVSSRLLMNIYSAHRTQSTDPSFVSLTLKNFKVSSFFSGMGNNFIGASNYIVALVLRRDENPGNFKNILKKASAKFLKNIEKGDVKKLLPEVFNEMKKVGR
;
A
#
# COMPACT_ATOMS: atom_id res chain seq x y z
N MET A 1 6.03 14.34 -5.38
CA MET A 1 6.37 13.46 -4.23
C MET A 1 5.21 12.76 -3.48
N PRO A 2 5.48 11.60 -2.82
CA PRO A 2 4.59 10.93 -1.86
C PRO A 2 4.33 11.71 -0.57
N ARG A 3 3.11 11.64 -0.05
CA ARG A 3 2.65 12.27 1.20
C ARG A 3 2.60 11.32 2.38
N ALA A 4 2.24 10.07 2.14
CA ALA A 4 2.18 9.02 3.17
C ALA A 4 2.32 7.62 2.54
N ILE A 5 2.77 6.66 3.35
CA ILE A 5 2.68 5.22 3.10
C ILE A 5 1.68 4.62 4.09
N ILE A 6 0.91 3.65 3.62
CA ILE A 6 -0.16 2.98 4.36
C ILE A 6 -0.01 1.48 4.14
N LEU A 7 -0.11 0.72 5.22
CA LEU A 7 -0.20 -0.73 5.20
C LEU A 7 -1.59 -1.15 5.66
N ILE A 8 -2.26 -1.93 4.81
CA ILE A 8 -3.63 -2.38 5.00
C ILE A 8 -3.62 -3.90 5.02
N ARG A 9 -4.40 -4.49 5.93
CA ARG A 9 -4.72 -5.92 5.91
C ARG A 9 -6.13 -6.09 5.36
N TRP A 10 -6.26 -6.96 4.39
CA TRP A 10 -7.53 -7.42 3.85
C TRP A 10 -7.98 -8.62 4.68
N ASP A 11 -9.22 -8.57 5.15
CA ASP A 11 -9.96 -9.69 5.73
C ASP A 11 -11.26 -9.90 4.94
N ASP A 12 -11.53 -11.13 4.49
CA ASP A 12 -12.71 -11.41 3.65
C ASP A 12 -14.04 -11.26 4.39
N LYS A 13 -14.04 -11.34 5.72
CA LYS A 13 -15.25 -11.19 6.55
C LYS A 13 -15.39 -9.76 7.07
N LEU A 14 -14.29 -9.13 7.45
CA LEU A 14 -14.28 -7.83 8.13
C LEU A 14 -13.92 -6.65 7.21
N GLY A 15 -13.57 -6.90 5.94
CA GLY A 15 -13.16 -5.87 4.98
C GLY A 15 -11.70 -5.48 5.16
N THR A 16 -11.40 -4.18 5.23
CA THR A 16 -10.01 -3.70 5.41
C THR A 16 -9.75 -3.12 6.77
N SER A 17 -8.60 -3.46 7.35
CA SER A 17 -8.07 -2.84 8.57
C SER A 17 -6.74 -2.15 8.31
N LEU A 18 -6.55 -1.00 8.96
CA LEU A 18 -5.28 -0.27 8.93
C LEU A 18 -4.28 -0.96 9.87
N VAL A 19 -3.15 -1.43 9.32
CA VAL A 19 -2.07 -2.05 10.10
C VAL A 19 -1.08 -0.98 10.57
N GLY A 20 -0.79 -0.01 9.70
CA GLY A 20 0.12 1.08 10.01
C GLY A 20 0.13 2.15 8.92
N ALA A 21 0.56 3.36 9.28
CA ALA A 21 0.74 4.46 8.36
C ALA A 21 1.95 5.30 8.78
N TYR A 22 2.61 5.91 7.80
CA TYR A 22 3.66 6.88 8.03
C TYR A 22 3.55 8.05 7.03
N PRO A 23 3.71 9.32 7.45
CA PRO A 23 3.90 9.76 8.84
C PRO A 23 2.71 9.44 9.74
N GLU A 24 2.93 9.19 11.04
CA GLU A 24 1.87 8.78 11.98
C GLU A 24 0.73 9.80 12.09
N LYS A 25 1.04 11.08 11.91
CA LYS A 25 0.05 12.17 11.89
C LYS A 25 -0.88 12.16 10.68
N PHE A 26 -0.61 11.32 9.67
CA PHE A 26 -1.46 11.24 8.48
C PHE A 26 -2.77 10.52 8.81
N LYS A 27 -3.88 11.25 8.79
CA LYS A 27 -5.21 10.69 9.03
C LYS A 27 -5.68 9.86 7.83
N VAL A 28 -5.73 8.54 8.00
CA VAL A 28 -6.29 7.61 7.01
C VAL A 28 -7.78 7.47 7.27
N SER A 29 -8.62 7.90 6.32
CA SER A 29 -10.07 7.75 6.42
C SER A 29 -10.53 6.36 5.98
N SER A 30 -11.62 5.86 6.57
CA SER A 30 -12.24 4.59 6.16
C SER A 30 -12.61 4.59 4.68
N ARG A 31 -13.04 5.74 4.14
CA ARG A 31 -13.31 5.90 2.70
C ARG A 31 -12.08 5.64 1.84
N LEU A 32 -10.90 6.09 2.26
CA LEU A 32 -9.65 5.83 1.53
C LEU A 32 -9.32 4.33 1.52
N LEU A 33 -9.44 3.66 2.67
CA LEU A 33 -9.22 2.22 2.78
C LEU A 33 -10.16 1.44 1.85
N MET A 34 -11.45 1.76 1.87
CA MET A 34 -12.47 1.11 1.04
C MET A 34 -12.25 1.37 -0.46
N ASN A 35 -11.81 2.57 -0.85
CA ASN A 35 -11.49 2.85 -2.26
C ASN A 35 -10.32 2.00 -2.75
N ILE A 36 -9.26 1.86 -1.93
CA ILE A 36 -8.09 1.04 -2.27
C ILE A 36 -8.50 -0.43 -2.36
N TYR A 37 -9.24 -0.92 -1.36
CA TYR A 37 -9.77 -2.28 -1.34
C TYR A 37 -10.58 -2.63 -2.59
N SER A 38 -11.59 -1.81 -2.88
CA SER A 38 -12.52 -2.07 -3.98
C SER A 38 -11.78 -2.15 -5.31
N ALA A 39 -10.75 -1.32 -5.49
CA ALA A 39 -9.97 -1.29 -6.71
C ALA A 39 -9.04 -2.50 -6.90
N HIS A 40 -8.60 -3.15 -5.83
CA HIS A 40 -7.89 -4.43 -5.90
C HIS A 40 -8.88 -5.60 -6.05
N ARG A 41 -10.01 -5.55 -5.35
CA ARG A 41 -11.02 -6.61 -5.39
C ARG A 41 -11.71 -6.76 -6.75
N THR A 42 -11.78 -5.71 -7.55
CA THR A 42 -12.25 -5.81 -8.94
C THR A 42 -11.25 -6.46 -9.89
N GLN A 43 -10.02 -6.72 -9.45
CA GLN A 43 -9.03 -7.49 -10.20
C GLN A 43 -9.06 -8.97 -9.82
N SER A 44 -7.93 -9.67 -9.99
CA SER A 44 -7.75 -11.03 -9.49
C SER A 44 -7.26 -11.03 -8.04
N THR A 45 -7.27 -12.21 -7.42
CA THR A 45 -6.66 -12.49 -6.12
C THR A 45 -5.13 -12.58 -6.17
N ASP A 46 -4.52 -12.35 -7.33
CA ASP A 46 -3.07 -12.43 -7.53
C ASP A 46 -2.37 -11.12 -7.11
N PRO A 47 -1.04 -11.15 -6.89
CA PRO A 47 -0.28 -9.96 -6.59
C PRO A 47 -0.37 -8.94 -7.73
N SER A 48 -0.90 -7.75 -7.45
CA SER A 48 -1.27 -6.78 -8.48
C SER A 48 -0.99 -5.34 -8.07
N PHE A 49 -0.82 -4.48 -9.08
CA PHE A 49 -0.63 -3.05 -8.88
C PHE A 49 -1.89 -2.30 -9.32
N VAL A 50 -2.32 -1.36 -8.50
CA VAL A 50 -3.45 -0.47 -8.77
C VAL A 50 -3.05 0.97 -8.49
N SER A 51 -3.48 1.87 -9.38
CA SER A 51 -3.46 3.31 -9.12
C SER A 51 -4.85 3.92 -9.14
N LEU A 52 -5.09 4.86 -8.25
CA LEU A 52 -6.35 5.61 -8.16
C LEU A 52 -6.09 7.11 -8.30
N THR A 53 -6.97 7.80 -9.01
CA THR A 53 -7.02 9.26 -9.03
C THR A 53 -8.23 9.71 -8.22
N LEU A 54 -7.99 10.38 -7.10
CA LEU A 54 -9.02 10.96 -6.24
C LEU A 54 -9.01 12.49 -6.37
N LYS A 55 -10.05 13.15 -5.84
CA LYS A 55 -10.26 14.61 -6.01
C LYS A 55 -9.01 15.45 -5.70
N ASN A 56 -8.32 15.14 -4.61
CA ASN A 56 -7.23 15.98 -4.06
C ASN A 56 -5.86 15.30 -4.05
N PHE A 57 -5.77 14.02 -4.43
CA PHE A 57 -4.55 13.24 -4.37
C PHE A 57 -4.66 12.00 -5.25
N LYS A 58 -3.54 11.36 -5.54
CA LYS A 58 -3.51 10.07 -6.22
C LYS A 58 -3.05 8.99 -5.24
N VAL A 59 -3.33 7.74 -5.57
CA VAL A 59 -2.85 6.59 -4.81
C VAL A 59 -2.16 5.62 -5.73
N SER A 60 -1.01 5.09 -5.32
CA SER A 60 -0.37 3.92 -5.92
C SER A 60 -0.35 2.81 -4.90
N SER A 61 -0.77 1.62 -5.26
CA SER A 61 -0.88 0.52 -4.30
C SER A 61 -0.53 -0.81 -4.92
N PHE A 62 0.01 -1.70 -4.10
CA PHE A 62 0.35 -3.06 -4.49
C PHE A 62 -0.31 -4.03 -3.52
N PHE A 63 -1.14 -4.92 -4.05
CA PHE A 63 -1.73 -6.02 -3.31
C PHE A 63 -0.77 -7.20 -3.33
N SER A 64 -0.57 -7.80 -2.18
CA SER A 64 0.37 -8.90 -2.02
C SER A 64 -0.13 -10.22 -2.57
N GLY A 65 -1.43 -10.34 -2.87
CA GLY A 65 -2.06 -11.60 -3.30
C GLY A 65 -2.69 -12.37 -2.14
N MET A 66 -3.51 -13.37 -2.49
CA MET A 66 -4.30 -14.19 -1.57
C MET A 66 -4.08 -15.68 -1.84
N GLY A 67 -4.25 -16.50 -0.79
CA GLY A 67 -4.20 -17.96 -0.89
C GLY A 67 -2.76 -18.45 -1.10
N ASN A 68 -2.53 -19.22 -2.16
CA ASN A 68 -1.21 -19.78 -2.48
C ASN A 68 -0.35 -18.86 -3.36
N ASN A 69 -0.93 -17.79 -3.93
CA ASN A 69 -0.23 -16.87 -4.82
C ASN A 69 -0.06 -15.50 -4.15
N PHE A 70 1.01 -15.33 -3.37
CA PHE A 70 1.30 -14.06 -2.71
C PHE A 70 2.79 -13.70 -2.68
N ILE A 71 3.07 -12.42 -2.43
CA ILE A 71 4.42 -11.86 -2.27
C ILE A 71 4.60 -11.42 -0.82
N GLY A 72 5.50 -12.10 -0.12
CA GLY A 72 5.89 -11.77 1.26
C GLY A 72 4.89 -12.24 2.31
N ALA A 73 3.63 -11.79 2.26
CA ALA A 73 2.54 -12.29 3.10
C ALA A 73 1.19 -12.20 2.36
N SER A 74 0.27 -13.12 2.65
CA SER A 74 -1.08 -13.12 2.06
C SER A 74 -1.95 -12.00 2.63
N ASN A 75 -2.80 -11.41 1.79
CA ASN A 75 -3.88 -10.48 2.16
C ASN A 75 -3.41 -9.12 2.71
N TYR A 76 -2.36 -8.53 2.14
CA TYR A 76 -1.87 -7.20 2.50
C TYR A 76 -1.83 -6.26 1.30
N ILE A 77 -2.05 -4.98 1.55
CA ILE A 77 -1.91 -3.92 0.55
C ILE A 77 -0.93 -2.87 1.08
N VAL A 78 0.11 -2.58 0.30
CA VAL A 78 1.02 -1.47 0.54
C VAL A 78 0.60 -0.32 -0.39
N ALA A 79 0.23 0.83 0.17
CA ALA A 79 -0.27 1.96 -0.59
C ALA A 79 0.51 3.25 -0.29
N LEU A 80 0.69 4.07 -1.32
CA LEU A 80 1.25 5.42 -1.23
C LEU A 80 0.16 6.42 -1.56
N VAL A 81 0.00 7.41 -0.67
CA VAL A 81 -0.76 8.62 -0.97
C VAL A 81 0.18 9.60 -1.64
N LEU A 82 -0.17 10.05 -2.84
CA LEU A 82 0.65 10.87 -3.71
C LEU A 82 0.02 12.25 -3.89
N ARG A 83 0.84 13.28 -4.16
CA ARG A 83 0.30 14.56 -4.65
C ARG A 83 -0.36 14.40 -6.02
N ARG A 84 -1.19 15.37 -6.44
CA ARG A 84 -1.93 15.29 -7.72
C ARG A 84 -1.03 15.34 -8.95
N ASP A 85 0.10 16.02 -8.86
CA ASP A 85 1.10 16.18 -9.92
C ASP A 85 1.96 14.93 -10.13
N GLU A 86 1.93 13.97 -9.21
CA GLU A 86 2.68 12.72 -9.36
C GLU A 86 2.12 11.83 -10.47
N ASN A 87 3.01 11.07 -11.11
CA ASN A 87 2.65 9.91 -11.90
C ASN A 87 2.62 8.65 -11.02
N PRO A 88 1.43 8.04 -10.78
CA PRO A 88 1.31 6.83 -9.97
C PRO A 88 2.12 5.64 -10.48
N GLY A 89 2.29 5.53 -11.80
CA GLY A 89 2.95 4.39 -12.45
C GLY A 89 4.43 4.25 -12.08
N ASN A 90 5.09 5.36 -11.75
CA ASN A 90 6.51 5.36 -11.34
C ASN A 90 6.78 4.47 -10.12
N PHE A 91 5.76 4.28 -9.27
CA PHE A 91 5.89 3.54 -8.02
C PHE A 91 5.67 2.03 -8.15
N LYS A 92 5.28 1.52 -9.33
CA LYS A 92 4.90 0.10 -9.52
C LYS A 92 5.99 -0.87 -9.09
N ASN A 93 7.21 -0.70 -9.62
CA ASN A 93 8.31 -1.63 -9.38
C ASN A 93 8.82 -1.55 -7.94
N ILE A 94 8.93 -0.34 -7.38
CA ILE A 94 9.39 -0.14 -6.01
C ILE A 94 8.36 -0.63 -5.00
N LEU A 95 7.05 -0.50 -5.26
CA LEU A 95 6.01 -1.04 -4.39
C LEU A 95 5.97 -2.57 -4.38
N LYS A 96 6.20 -3.22 -5.52
CA LYS A 96 6.36 -4.68 -5.57
C LYS A 96 7.53 -5.14 -4.71
N LYS A 97 8.69 -4.49 -4.85
CA LYS A 97 9.90 -4.80 -4.05
C LYS A 97 9.67 -4.52 -2.56
N ALA A 98 9.07 -3.38 -2.23
CA ALA A 98 8.75 -3.00 -0.87
C ALA A 98 7.79 -4.01 -0.23
N SER A 99 6.75 -4.45 -0.95
CA SER A 99 5.82 -5.47 -0.45
C SER A 99 6.54 -6.78 -0.13
N ALA A 100 7.46 -7.23 -1.00
CA ALA A 100 8.28 -8.41 -0.72
C ALA A 100 9.20 -8.24 0.51
N LYS A 101 9.80 -7.06 0.71
CA LYS A 101 10.70 -6.77 1.86
C LYS A 101 9.91 -6.62 3.17
N PHE A 102 8.83 -5.85 3.13
CA PHE A 102 8.00 -5.54 4.29
C PHE A 102 7.27 -6.75 4.84
N LEU A 103 6.58 -7.45 3.94
CA LEU A 103 5.63 -8.47 4.37
C LEU A 103 6.33 -9.74 4.87
N LYS A 104 7.57 -9.99 4.44
CA LYS A 104 8.43 -11.04 5.04
C LYS A 104 8.67 -10.86 6.55
N ASN A 105 8.56 -9.63 7.06
CA ASN A 105 8.80 -9.33 8.47
C ASN A 105 7.50 -8.99 9.23
N ILE A 106 6.33 -9.23 8.63
CA ILE A 106 5.03 -8.85 9.21
C ILE A 106 4.75 -9.51 10.56
N GLU A 107 5.15 -10.77 10.71
CA GLU A 107 4.93 -11.55 11.94
C GLU A 107 5.88 -11.16 13.07
N LYS A 108 7.02 -10.53 12.75
CA LYS A 108 8.02 -10.09 13.75
C LYS A 108 7.62 -8.80 14.48
N GLY A 109 6.46 -8.22 14.17
CA GLY A 109 5.95 -7.00 14.82
C GLY A 109 6.69 -5.69 14.45
N ASP A 110 7.81 -5.77 13.71
CA ASP A 110 8.67 -4.64 13.41
C ASP A 110 8.25 -3.80 12.20
N VAL A 111 7.18 -4.17 11.49
CA VAL A 111 6.82 -3.51 10.22
C VAL A 111 6.53 -2.02 10.38
N LYS A 112 5.96 -1.59 11.51
CA LYS A 112 5.77 -0.16 11.80
C LYS A 112 7.10 0.61 11.85
N LYS A 113 8.18 -0.01 12.33
CA LYS A 113 9.53 0.58 12.38
C LYS A 113 10.18 0.67 11.00
N LEU A 114 9.78 -0.18 10.07
CA LEU A 114 10.28 -0.19 8.69
C LEU A 114 9.57 0.81 7.77
N LEU A 115 8.34 1.24 8.11
CA LEU A 115 7.57 2.19 7.30
C LEU A 115 8.32 3.50 6.98
N PRO A 116 9.01 4.15 7.94
CA PRO A 116 9.78 5.36 7.67
C PRO A 116 10.92 5.14 6.65
N GLU A 117 11.68 4.06 6.80
CA GLU A 117 12.82 3.73 5.93
C GLU A 117 12.37 3.60 4.47
N VAL A 118 11.35 2.78 4.22
CA VAL A 118 10.86 2.58 2.86
C VAL A 118 10.14 3.80 2.34
N PHE A 119 9.42 4.56 3.16
CA PHE A 119 8.84 5.83 2.72
C PHE A 119 9.91 6.80 2.21
N ASN A 120 11.07 6.83 2.87
CA ASN A 120 12.20 7.64 2.41
C ASN A 120 12.78 7.12 1.08
N GLU A 121 12.80 5.81 0.83
CA GLU A 121 13.15 5.26 -0.49
C GLU A 121 12.13 5.69 -1.56
N MET A 122 10.83 5.63 -1.25
CA MET A 122 9.76 6.04 -2.16
C MET A 122 9.85 7.52 -2.53
N LYS A 123 10.26 8.38 -1.59
CA LYS A 123 10.48 9.80 -1.85
C LYS A 123 11.54 10.07 -2.92
N LYS A 124 12.54 9.19 -3.07
CA LYS A 124 13.59 9.32 -4.10
C LYS A 124 13.09 8.97 -5.51
N VAL A 125 11.95 8.26 -5.62
CA VAL A 125 11.32 7.89 -6.89
C VAL A 125 10.36 8.96 -7.39
N GLY A 126 9.75 9.71 -6.45
CA GLY A 126 8.90 10.84 -6.79
C GLY A 126 9.66 11.88 -7.60
N ARG A 127 8.98 12.45 -8.59
CA ARG A 127 9.47 13.62 -9.33
C ARG A 127 8.96 14.91 -8.67
#